data_AF-A0A0N0CVM6-F1
#
_entry.id   AF-A0A0N0CVM6-F1
#
_cell.length_a   1.000
_cell.length_b   1.000
_cell.length_c   1.000
_cell.angle_alpha   90.00
_cell.angle_beta   90.00
_cell.angle_gamma   90.00
#
_symmetry.space_group_name_H-M   'P 1'
#
loop_
_entity.id
_entity.type
_entity.pdbx_description
1 polymer ?
#
loop_
_entity_poly.entity_id
_entity_poly.type
_entity_poly.pdbx_seq_one_letter_code
_entity_poly.pdbx_strand_id
1 'polypeptide(L)'
;MKPHRENRNRAYYRHHRRRVIQRKLKIAKSYDWQFRYAGQLAKGKIHCSCWMCTQKTKRDGFPHGQIKKLAYISSQLTEYWQHEEN
;
A
#
# COMPACT_ATOMS: atom_id res chain seq x y z
N MET A 1 -13.93 27.80 0.93
CA MET A 1 -15.04 26.97 1.45
C MET A 1 -15.07 25.66 0.66
N LYS A 2 -14.80 24.49 1.27
CA LYS A 2 -14.91 23.22 0.56
C LYS A 2 -16.41 22.96 0.33
N PRO A 3 -16.90 22.81 -0.91
CA PRO A 3 -18.33 22.67 -1.13
C PRO A 3 -18.84 21.43 -0.39
N HIS A 4 -19.93 21.61 0.36
CA HIS A 4 -20.70 20.53 0.97
C HIS A 4 -21.24 19.66 -0.16
N ARG A 5 -20.48 18.64 -0.57
CA ARG A 5 -20.96 17.66 -1.53
C ARG A 5 -21.88 16.72 -0.78
N GLU A 6 -23.16 16.74 -1.11
CA GLU A 6 -24.06 15.64 -0.76
C GLU A 6 -23.35 14.31 -1.01
N ASN A 7 -23.52 13.37 -0.07
CA ASN A 7 -22.99 12.03 -0.24
C ASN A 7 -23.49 11.47 -1.57
N ARG A 8 -22.56 11.03 -2.43
CA ARG A 8 -22.92 10.46 -3.74
C ARG A 8 -23.91 9.31 -3.54
N ASN A 9 -24.78 9.07 -4.51
CA ASN A 9 -25.75 7.98 -4.40
C ASN A 9 -25.04 6.64 -4.11
N ARG A 10 -25.67 5.76 -3.33
CA ARG A 10 -25.24 4.38 -3.04
C ARG A 10 -24.79 3.62 -4.29
N ALA A 11 -25.41 3.86 -5.44
CA ALA A 11 -25.00 3.30 -6.72
C ALA A 11 -23.54 3.63 -7.09
N TYR A 12 -23.11 4.88 -6.86
CA TYR A 12 -21.73 5.33 -7.09
C TYR A 12 -20.75 4.54 -6.22
N TYR A 13 -21.03 4.42 -4.91
CA TYR A 13 -20.14 3.68 -4.00
C TYR A 13 -20.05 2.19 -4.35
N ARG A 14 -21.18 1.56 -4.75
CA ARG A 14 -21.21 0.17 -5.24
C ARG A 14 -20.36 -0.01 -6.49
N HIS A 15 -20.51 0.89 -7.47
CA HIS A 15 -19.72 0.87 -8.69
C HIS A 15 -18.22 1.07 -8.38
N HIS A 16 -17.86 2.05 -7.55
CA HIS A 16 -16.47 2.31 -7.16
C HIS A 16 -15.84 1.08 -6.47
N ARG A 17 -16.57 0.47 -5.53
CA ARG A 17 -16.13 -0.76 -4.85
C ARG A 17 -15.86 -1.89 -5.84
N ARG A 18 -16.80 -2.15 -6.76
CA ARG A 18 -16.63 -3.17 -7.81
C ARG A 18 -15.39 -2.89 -8.66
N ARG A 19 -15.22 -1.65 -9.13
CA ARG A 19 -14.07 -1.24 -9.95
C ARG A 19 -12.73 -1.50 -9.25
N VAL A 20 -12.63 -1.13 -7.97
CA VAL A 20 -11.40 -1.34 -7.18
C VAL A 20 -11.12 -2.83 -7.01
N ILE A 21 -12.14 -3.64 -6.66
CA ILE A 21 -12.00 -5.09 -6.52
C ILE A 21 -11.53 -5.71 -7.85
N GLN A 22 -12.15 -5.37 -8.97
CA GLN A 22 -11.82 -5.93 -10.29
C GLN A 22 -10.38 -5.60 -10.70
N ARG A 23 -9.94 -4.35 -10.50
CA ARG A 23 -8.54 -3.96 -10.75
C ARG A 23 -7.57 -4.80 -9.91
N LYS A 24 -7.89 -4.99 -8.63
CA LYS A 24 -7.07 -5.75 -7.70
C LYS A 24 -7.07 -7.25 -7.99
N LEU A 25 -8.19 -7.82 -8.45
CA LEU A 25 -8.28 -9.21 -8.91
C LEU A 25 -7.36 -9.46 -10.10
N LYS A 26 -7.31 -8.53 -11.06
CA LYS A 26 -6.41 -8.64 -12.21
C LYS A 26 -4.94 -8.71 -11.79
N ILE A 27 -4.55 -7.90 -10.80
CA ILE A 27 -3.20 -7.92 -10.23
C ILE A 27 -2.96 -9.22 -9.44
N ALA A 28 -3.91 -9.61 -8.58
CA ALA A 28 -3.78 -10.85 -7.80
C ALA A 28 -3.58 -12.07 -8.72
N LYS A 29 -4.35 -12.15 -9.81
CA LYS A 29 -4.22 -13.21 -10.83
C LYS A 29 -2.86 -13.23 -11.52
N SER A 30 -2.25 -12.07 -11.79
CA SER A 30 -0.93 -12.02 -12.45
C SER A 30 0.21 -12.47 -11.54
N TYR A 31 0.03 -12.42 -10.22
CA TYR A 31 1.02 -12.83 -9.22
C TYR A 31 0.62 -14.12 -8.47
N ASP A 32 -0.41 -14.82 -8.95
CA ASP A 32 -0.99 -16.02 -8.34
C ASP A 32 -1.30 -15.89 -6.83
N TRP A 33 -1.82 -14.74 -6.43
CA TRP A 33 -2.16 -14.49 -5.03
C TRP A 33 -3.47 -15.15 -4.64
N GLN A 34 -3.40 -15.98 -3.60
CA GLN A 34 -4.55 -16.69 -3.05
C GLN A 34 -5.33 -15.79 -2.08
N PHE A 35 -6.65 -15.79 -2.18
CA PHE A 35 -7.56 -15.09 -1.27
C PHE A 35 -8.86 -15.87 -1.09
N ARG A 36 -9.48 -15.79 0.09
CA ARG A 36 -10.68 -16.59 0.42
C ARG A 36 -11.96 -16.07 -0.27
N TYR A 37 -12.05 -14.75 -0.47
CA TYR A 37 -13.18 -14.11 -1.15
C TYR A 37 -12.76 -12.78 -1.79
N ALA A 38 -13.31 -12.46 -2.97
CA ALA A 38 -12.97 -11.24 -3.72
C ALA A 38 -13.23 -9.94 -2.93
N GLY A 39 -14.17 -9.97 -1.98
CA GLY A 39 -14.47 -8.85 -1.09
C GLY A 39 -13.30 -8.41 -0.20
N GLN A 40 -12.30 -9.27 0.05
CA GLN A 40 -11.08 -8.92 0.80
C GLN A 40 -10.32 -7.79 0.10
N LEU A 41 -10.34 -7.79 -1.24
CA LEU A 41 -9.69 -6.79 -2.07
C LEU A 41 -10.41 -5.43 -2.01
N ALA A 42 -11.63 -5.34 -1.47
CA ALA A 42 -12.28 -4.04 -1.27
C ALA A 42 -11.52 -3.17 -0.27
N LYS A 43 -10.82 -3.78 0.69
CA LYS A 43 -10.10 -3.11 1.77
C LYS A 43 -8.62 -2.92 1.42
N GLY A 44 -7.99 -1.94 2.05
CA GLY A 44 -6.53 -1.77 2.08
C GLY A 44 -5.85 -1.37 0.76
N LYS A 45 -4.56 -1.08 0.85
CA LYS A 45 -3.65 -0.93 -0.30
C LYS A 45 -3.07 -2.31 -0.62
N ILE A 46 -2.92 -2.64 -1.90
CA ILE A 46 -2.11 -3.78 -2.31
C ILE A 46 -0.65 -3.33 -2.24
N HIS A 47 0.10 -3.89 -1.31
CA HIS A 47 1.56 -3.73 -1.25
C HIS A 47 2.17 -4.92 -1.99
N CYS A 48 2.12 -4.92 -3.32
CA CYS A 48 2.93 -5.87 -4.09
C CYS A 48 4.37 -5.38 -4.12
N SER A 49 5.33 -6.28 -3.98
CA SER A 49 6.72 -6.08 -4.42
C SER A 49 6.87 -6.14 -5.96
N CYS A 50 5.75 -5.97 -6.68
CA CYS A 50 5.66 -6.01 -8.13
C CYS A 50 6.50 -4.92 -8.79
N TRP A 51 6.87 -5.12 -10.07
CA TRP A 51 7.63 -4.14 -10.85
C TRP A 51 6.99 -2.75 -10.85
N MET A 52 5.66 -2.64 -10.89
CA MET A 52 4.97 -1.34 -10.83
C MET A 52 5.20 -0.62 -9.50
N CYS A 53 5.16 -1.33 -8.37
CA CYS A 53 5.42 -0.74 -7.06
C CYS A 53 6.90 -0.40 -6.90
N THR A 54 7.79 -1.25 -7.38
CA THR A 54 9.23 -0.97 -7.44
C THR A 54 9.51 0.28 -8.27
N GLN A 55 8.92 0.40 -9.45
CA GLN A 55 9.09 1.57 -10.33
C GLN A 55 8.53 2.84 -9.72
N LYS A 56 7.38 2.73 -9.03
CA LYS A 56 6.83 3.84 -8.26
C LYS A 56 7.80 4.30 -7.17
N THR A 57 8.31 3.38 -6.35
CA THR A 57 9.25 3.72 -5.27
C THR A 57 10.56 4.30 -5.82
N LYS A 58 11.06 3.81 -6.96
CA LYS A 58 12.24 4.39 -7.62
C LYS A 58 12.00 5.82 -8.10
N ARG A 59 10.80 6.13 -8.60
CA ARG A 59 10.43 7.46 -9.10
C ARG A 59 10.09 8.45 -7.99
N ASP A 60 9.21 8.04 -7.07
CA ASP A 60 8.57 8.91 -6.08
C ASP A 60 9.26 8.84 -4.70
N GLY A 61 10.21 7.91 -4.53
CA GLY A 61 10.82 7.60 -3.24
C GLY A 61 9.95 6.72 -2.34
N PHE A 62 10.46 6.45 -1.14
CA PHE A 62 9.73 5.67 -0.14
C PHE A 62 8.59 6.50 0.47
N PRO A 63 7.43 5.88 0.80
CA PRO A 63 6.40 6.52 1.60
C PRO A 63 6.98 7.00 2.94
N HIS A 64 6.51 8.15 3.43
CA HIS A 64 6.97 8.77 4.69
C HIS A 64 7.04 7.80 5.88
N GLY A 65 6.08 6.89 6.03
CA GLY A 65 6.12 5.86 7.09
C GLY A 65 7.28 4.87 6.98
N GLN A 66 7.68 4.51 5.75
CA GLN A 66 8.85 3.67 5.52
C GLN A 66 10.15 4.43 5.77
N ILE A 67 10.21 5.72 5.41
CA ILE A 67 11.37 6.59 5.70
C ILE A 67 11.62 6.64 7.21
N LYS A 68 10.57 6.89 8.02
CA LYS A 68 10.68 6.87 9.49
C LYS A 68 11.18 5.54 10.02
N LYS A 69 10.69 4.43 9.48
CA LYS A 69 11.12 3.10 9.88
C LYS A 69 12.58 2.83 9.53
N LEU A 70 13.04 3.26 8.36
CA LEU A 70 14.45 3.15 7.94
C LEU A 70 15.37 3.94 8.86
N ALA A 71 15.00 5.17 9.23
CA ALA A 71 15.78 6.00 10.15
C ALA A 71 15.91 5.33 11.53
N TYR A 72 14.82 4.77 12.05
CA TYR A 72 14.83 4.03 13.31
C TYR A 72 15.71 2.75 13.24
N ILE A 73 15.62 1.98 12.16
CA ILE A 73 16.46 0.80 11.98
C ILE A 73 17.94 1.20 11.90
N SER A 74 18.24 2.31 11.21
CA SER A 74 19.61 2.81 11.11
C SER A 74 20.18 3.20 12.47
N SER A 75 19.40 3.84 13.36
CA SER A 75 19.89 4.20 14.69
C SER A 75 20.17 2.97 15.55
N GLN A 76 19.28 1.97 15.52
CA GLN A 76 19.44 0.71 16.24
C GLN A 76 20.68 -0.06 15.80
N LEU A 77 20.97 -0.08 14.49
CA LEU A 77 22.20 -0.68 13.97
C LEU A 77 23.42 0.06 14.53
N THR A 78 23.45 1.39 14.45
CA THR A 78 24.57 2.19 14.99
C THR A 78 24.81 1.91 16.46
N GLU A 79 23.75 1.86 17.27
CA GLU A 79 23.83 1.52 18.70
C GLU A 79 24.41 0.12 18.94
N TYR A 80 24.00 -0.87 18.15
CA TYR A 80 24.51 -2.25 18.23
C TYR A 80 26.02 -2.32 17.95
N TRP A 81 26.47 -1.73 16.83
CA TRP A 81 27.89 -1.74 16.47
C TRP A 81 28.77 -1.02 17.51
N GLN A 82 28.27 0.08 18.08
CA GLN A 82 28.98 0.81 19.15
C GLN A 82 29.13 0.00 20.45
N HIS A 83 28.22 -0.95 20.69
CA HIS A 83 28.29 -1.84 21.84
C HIS A 83 29.24 -3.04 21.57
N GLU A 84 29.44 -3.46 20.32
CA GLU A 84 30.41 -4.53 20.00
C GLU A 84 31.87 -4.05 20.01
N GLU A 85 32.11 -2.76 19.77
CA GLU A 85 33.45 -2.16 19.77
C GLU A 85 33.96 -1.75 21.16
N ASN A 86 33.09 -1.77 22.19
CA ASN A 86 33.45 -1.56 23.60
C ASN A 86 33.56 -2.89 24.36
#